data_AF-V4TBF7-F1
#
_entry.id   AF-V4TBF7-F1
#
_cell.length_a   1.000
_cell.length_b   1.000
_cell.length_c   1.000
_cell.angle_alpha   90.00
_cell.angle_beta   90.00
_cell.angle_gamma   90.00
#
_symmetry.space_group_name_H-M   'P 1'
#
loop_
_entity.id
_entity.type
_entity.pdbx_description
1 polymer ?
#
loop_
_entity_poly.entity_id
_entity_poly.type
_entity_poly.pdbx_seq_one_letter_code
_entity_poly.pdbx_strand_id
1 'polypeptide(L)'
;MAAAVPLSFNGSGAATSVPSSSFFGTSLKKVSSRIPPSKVPSASFKITAEVDENKQTKKDRWKGLAYDESDDQQDITRGKGAVDSLFQAPMGTGTHYAVMSSYDYISQGLRTYNLDNTMDGLYIAPAFMDKLVVHITKNFMSLPNIKVPLILGIWGGKGQGKSFQCELVFAKMGINPIMMSAGELESGNAGEPAKLIRQRYREAADIIKKGKMCCLMINDLDAGAGRMGGTTQYTVNNQMVNATLMNIADNPTCVQLPGMYNKEENPRVPIIVTGNDFSTLYAPLIRDGRMEKFYWAPTREDRIGVCKGIFRNDNVADDDIVKLVDTFPGQSIDFFGALRARVYDDEVRKWISGVGVGSIGKSLVNSKEAAPTFEQPRMTMEKLLEYGNMIVQEQENVKRVQLADKYLSEAALGEANEDAIQSGNFYG
;
A
#
# COMPACT_ATOMS: atom_id res chain seq x y z
N MET A 1 -42.17 49.87 27.91
CA MET A 1 -43.47 49.18 28.06
C MET A 1 -43.35 47.87 27.28
N ALA A 2 -43.18 46.73 27.97
CA ALA A 2 -44.25 45.76 28.25
C ALA A 2 -44.82 45.14 26.95
N ALA A 3 -44.97 43.83 26.74
CA ALA A 3 -44.73 42.64 27.55
C ALA A 3 -44.81 41.36 26.66
N ALA A 4 -44.35 40.25 27.22
CA ALA A 4 -44.76 38.82 27.09
C ALA A 4 -45.46 38.23 25.84
N VAL A 5 -44.85 37.12 25.37
CA VAL A 5 -45.29 35.80 24.81
C VAL A 5 -46.74 35.39 25.27
N PRO A 6 -47.62 34.59 24.57
CA PRO A 6 -47.32 33.24 24.00
C PRO A 6 -48.21 32.55 22.89
N LEU A 7 -47.71 31.39 22.41
CA LEU A 7 -48.34 30.08 22.05
C LEU A 7 -49.32 29.83 20.85
N SER A 8 -48.89 28.86 20.01
CA SER A 8 -49.57 27.66 19.42
C SER A 8 -50.70 27.77 18.36
N PHE A 9 -50.53 27.12 17.18
CA PHE A 9 -51.11 25.81 16.77
C PHE A 9 -50.99 25.51 15.24
N ASN A 10 -50.74 24.22 14.93
CA ASN A 10 -51.06 23.41 13.72
C ASN A 10 -50.81 23.89 12.26
N GLY A 11 -50.03 23.07 11.56
CA GLY A 11 -50.55 22.23 10.46
C GLY A 11 -50.30 22.70 9.02
N SER A 12 -49.53 21.92 8.25
CA SER A 12 -49.75 21.65 6.81
C SER A 12 -48.79 20.57 6.32
N GLY A 13 -49.33 19.42 5.94
CA GLY A 13 -48.62 18.33 5.29
C GLY A 13 -48.47 18.56 3.78
N ALA A 14 -47.45 17.93 3.19
CA ALA A 14 -47.29 17.81 1.74
C ALA A 14 -46.91 16.37 1.37
N ALA A 15 -47.90 15.69 0.81
CA ALA A 15 -47.87 14.66 -0.23
C ALA A 15 -46.69 13.66 -0.30
N THR A 16 -46.98 12.39 0.00
CA THR A 16 -46.36 11.24 -0.68
C THR A 16 -47.43 10.44 -1.40
N SER A 17 -47.43 10.51 -2.74
CA SER A 17 -48.28 9.73 -3.63
C SER A 17 -47.65 8.36 -3.89
N VAL A 18 -48.24 7.31 -3.30
CA VAL A 18 -47.96 5.91 -3.63
C VAL A 18 -49.02 5.45 -4.65
N PRO A 19 -48.65 4.91 -5.81
CA PRO A 19 -49.63 4.29 -6.69
C PRO A 19 -50.00 2.90 -6.17
N SER A 20 -51.32 2.73 -5.99
CA SER A 20 -52.01 1.47 -5.79
C SER A 20 -52.03 0.65 -7.08
N SER A 21 -51.90 -0.68 -6.95
CA SER A 21 -52.47 -1.62 -7.91
C SER A 21 -53.30 -2.63 -7.13
N SER A 22 -54.56 -2.74 -7.51
CA SER A 22 -55.54 -3.68 -6.98
C SER A 22 -55.76 -4.73 -8.06
N PHE A 23 -55.67 -6.04 -7.74
CA PHE A 23 -56.59 -7.04 -8.30
C PHE A 23 -56.56 -8.35 -7.48
N PHE A 24 -57.78 -8.77 -7.09
CA PHE A 24 -58.28 -9.98 -6.44
C PHE A 24 -57.51 -11.29 -6.71
N GLY A 25 -57.39 -12.31 -5.85
CA GLY A 25 -58.13 -12.74 -4.66
C GLY A 25 -58.29 -14.28 -4.73
N THR A 26 -57.85 -15.03 -3.71
CA THR A 26 -58.37 -16.38 -3.37
C THR A 26 -57.87 -16.76 -1.97
N SER A 27 -58.81 -17.11 -1.09
CA SER A 27 -58.56 -17.42 0.32
C SER A 27 -58.21 -18.89 0.52
N LEU A 28 -57.38 -19.21 1.53
CA LEU A 28 -57.52 -20.44 2.31
C LEU A 28 -57.21 -20.16 3.80
N LYS A 29 -58.10 -20.66 4.65
CA LYS A 29 -58.23 -20.41 6.10
C LYS A 29 -57.26 -21.23 6.95
N LYS A 30 -56.84 -20.62 8.08
CA LYS A 30 -56.49 -21.18 9.42
C LYS A 30 -55.33 -22.19 9.45
N VAL A 31 -54.39 -22.14 10.40
CA VAL A 31 -54.58 -22.51 11.82
C VAL A 31 -53.54 -21.79 12.69
N SER A 32 -54.01 -21.28 13.83
CA SER A 32 -53.18 -20.82 14.95
C SER A 32 -52.68 -22.02 15.74
N SER A 33 -51.37 -22.13 15.98
CA SER A 33 -50.85 -22.83 17.15
C SER A 33 -49.72 -22.01 17.78
N ARG A 34 -50.01 -21.47 18.96
CA ARG A 34 -49.05 -20.84 19.86
C ARG A 34 -48.27 -21.97 20.54
N ILE A 35 -46.95 -22.02 20.32
CA ILE A 35 -46.01 -22.77 21.16
C ILE A 35 -44.99 -21.74 21.69
N PRO A 36 -44.83 -21.59 23.02
CA PRO A 36 -43.86 -20.65 23.57
C PRO A 36 -42.44 -21.20 23.38
N PRO A 37 -41.46 -20.42 22.91
CA PRO A 37 -40.08 -20.89 22.89
C PRO A 37 -39.53 -20.87 24.33
N SER A 38 -39.33 -22.06 24.89
CA SER A 38 -38.52 -22.27 26.08
C SER A 38 -37.08 -21.83 25.82
N LYS A 39 -36.61 -20.80 26.52
CA LYS A 39 -35.20 -20.40 26.51
C LYS A 39 -34.34 -21.50 27.15
N VAL A 40 -33.56 -22.20 26.35
CA VAL A 40 -32.43 -23.01 26.81
C VAL A 40 -31.20 -22.11 26.78
N PRO A 41 -30.41 -21.99 27.87
CA PRO A 41 -29.20 -21.19 27.85
C PRO A 41 -28.15 -21.87 26.97
N SER A 42 -27.65 -21.16 25.94
CA SER A 42 -26.56 -21.63 25.10
C SER A 42 -25.25 -21.54 25.88
N ALA A 43 -24.92 -22.59 26.63
CA ALA A 43 -23.57 -22.81 27.12
C ALA A 43 -22.66 -23.05 25.90
N SER A 44 -21.67 -22.17 25.72
CA SER A 44 -20.66 -22.29 24.67
C SER A 44 -19.75 -23.49 24.94
N PHE A 45 -20.10 -24.63 24.35
CA PHE A 45 -19.28 -25.84 24.38
C PHE A 45 -18.04 -25.60 23.50
N LYS A 46 -16.92 -25.21 24.13
CA LYS A 46 -15.61 -25.12 23.46
C LYS A 46 -15.01 -26.52 23.37
N ILE A 47 -14.96 -27.07 22.15
CA ILE A 47 -14.13 -28.24 21.84
C ILE A 47 -12.74 -27.71 21.51
N THR A 48 -11.78 -27.90 22.41
CA THR A 48 -10.36 -27.69 22.14
C THR A 48 -9.76 -29.01 21.67
N ALA A 49 -9.35 -29.07 20.39
CA ALA A 49 -8.53 -30.16 19.90
C ALA A 49 -7.06 -29.84 20.24
N GLU A 50 -6.47 -30.55 21.21
CA GLU A 50 -5.02 -30.59 21.37
C GLU A 50 -4.43 -31.44 20.24
N VAL A 51 -3.62 -30.82 19.38
CA VAL A 51 -2.96 -31.49 18.26
C VAL A 51 -1.69 -32.16 18.79
N ASP A 52 -1.71 -33.48 18.87
CA ASP A 52 -0.54 -34.30 19.20
C ASP A 52 0.11 -34.75 17.88
N GLU A 53 1.14 -34.00 17.43
CA GLU A 53 1.80 -34.18 16.12
C GLU A 53 2.34 -35.60 15.88
N ASN A 54 2.57 -36.37 16.96
CA ASN A 54 3.11 -37.72 16.90
C ASN A 54 2.09 -38.81 16.52
N LYS A 55 0.78 -38.49 16.42
CA LYS A 55 -0.28 -39.48 16.14
C LYS A 55 -0.70 -39.64 14.68
N GLN A 56 -0.18 -38.85 13.75
CA GLN A 56 -0.60 -38.96 12.34
C GLN A 56 0.11 -40.13 11.62
N THR A 57 -0.65 -41.15 11.25
CA THR A 57 -0.15 -42.28 10.45
C THR A 57 -0.23 -41.98 8.95
N LYS A 58 0.64 -42.60 8.13
CA LYS A 58 0.72 -42.37 6.66
C LYS A 58 -0.57 -42.70 5.87
N LYS A 59 -1.58 -43.30 6.51
CA LYS A 59 -2.87 -43.68 5.89
C LYS A 59 -4.01 -42.72 6.22
N ASP A 60 -3.75 -41.65 6.99
CA ASP A 60 -4.80 -40.73 7.39
C ASP A 60 -5.25 -39.84 6.23
N ARG A 61 -6.56 -39.83 5.96
CA ARG A 61 -7.19 -39.04 4.88
C ARG A 61 -7.10 -37.53 5.12
N TRP A 62 -6.87 -37.11 6.36
CA TRP A 62 -6.97 -35.72 6.82
C TRP A 62 -5.61 -35.08 7.13
N LYS A 63 -4.53 -35.75 6.74
CA LYS A 63 -3.13 -35.38 7.03
C LYS A 63 -2.71 -33.97 6.57
N GLY A 64 -3.47 -33.32 5.70
CA GLY A 64 -3.18 -31.96 5.20
C GLY A 64 -3.75 -30.81 6.03
N LEU A 65 -4.69 -31.08 6.95
CA LEU A 65 -5.40 -30.02 7.69
C LEU A 65 -4.60 -29.37 8.83
N ALA A 66 -3.47 -29.95 9.22
CA ALA A 66 -2.62 -29.41 10.28
C ALA A 66 -1.62 -28.34 9.79
N TYR A 67 -1.42 -28.26 8.47
CA TYR A 67 -0.54 -27.28 7.83
C TYR A 67 -1.42 -26.28 7.09
N ASP A 68 -1.75 -25.17 7.76
CA ASP A 68 -2.52 -24.08 7.17
C ASP A 68 -1.62 -23.23 6.25
N GLU A 69 -1.32 -23.77 5.07
CA GLU A 69 -0.78 -23.02 3.93
C GLU A 69 -1.90 -22.84 2.89
N SER A 70 -3.04 -22.26 3.27
CA SER A 70 -4.13 -22.02 2.33
C SER A 70 -3.81 -20.82 1.42
N ASP A 71 -3.36 -21.11 0.20
CA ASP A 71 -3.46 -20.20 -0.95
C ASP A 71 -4.73 -20.59 -1.72
N ASP A 72 -5.80 -19.79 -1.55
CA ASP A 72 -7.12 -20.02 -2.14
C ASP A 72 -7.05 -20.31 -3.64
N GLN A 73 -6.05 -19.76 -4.36
CA GLN A 73 -5.88 -20.02 -5.78
C GLN A 73 -5.25 -21.39 -6.09
N GLN A 74 -4.35 -21.88 -5.24
CA GLN A 74 -3.78 -23.23 -5.40
C GLN A 74 -4.80 -24.32 -5.09
N ASP A 75 -5.68 -24.10 -4.12
CA ASP A 75 -6.73 -25.05 -3.78
C ASP A 75 -7.81 -25.16 -4.87
N ILE A 76 -8.14 -24.05 -5.54
CA ILE A 76 -8.98 -24.07 -6.74
C ILE A 76 -8.34 -24.89 -7.87
N THR A 77 -7.01 -24.84 -7.99
CA THR A 77 -6.27 -25.60 -9.02
C THR A 77 -6.23 -27.09 -8.68
N ARG A 78 -6.09 -27.46 -7.40
CA ARG A 78 -6.14 -28.85 -6.91
C ARG A 78 -7.54 -29.45 -6.99
N GLY A 79 -8.59 -28.65 -6.83
CA GLY A 79 -10.00 -29.06 -6.95
C GLY A 79 -10.51 -29.25 -8.38
N LYS A 80 -9.68 -28.97 -9.40
CA LYS A 80 -10.06 -29.06 -10.81
C LYS A 80 -10.40 -30.51 -11.19
N GLY A 81 -11.68 -30.76 -11.52
CA GLY A 81 -12.19 -32.08 -11.88
C GLY A 81 -12.84 -32.87 -10.73
N ALA A 82 -12.89 -32.32 -9.51
CA ALA A 82 -13.54 -32.95 -8.36
C ALA A 82 -15.06 -32.68 -8.28
N VAL A 83 -15.60 -31.85 -9.17
CA VAL A 83 -17.02 -31.44 -9.21
C VAL A 83 -17.64 -31.85 -10.56
N ASP A 84 -18.91 -32.22 -10.56
CA ASP A 84 -19.66 -32.63 -11.76
C ASP A 84 -19.61 -31.57 -12.86
N SER A 85 -19.51 -32.05 -14.11
CA SER A 85 -19.43 -31.27 -15.34
C SER A 85 -20.56 -30.24 -15.52
N LEU A 86 -21.72 -30.47 -14.91
CA LEU A 86 -22.88 -29.58 -14.94
C LEU A 86 -22.64 -28.26 -14.16
N PHE A 87 -21.74 -28.25 -13.18
CA PHE A 87 -21.42 -27.10 -12.33
C PHE A 87 -20.06 -26.46 -12.66
N GLN A 88 -19.39 -26.92 -13.71
CA GLN A 88 -18.14 -26.33 -14.19
C GLN A 88 -18.44 -25.25 -15.23
N ALA A 89 -17.83 -24.07 -15.06
CA ALA A 89 -17.97 -22.98 -16.03
C ALA A 89 -17.29 -23.32 -17.38
N PRO A 90 -17.79 -22.79 -18.52
CA PRO A 90 -17.17 -22.99 -19.84
C PRO A 90 -15.71 -22.57 -19.87
N MET A 91 -14.88 -23.27 -20.68
CA MET A 91 -13.45 -22.95 -20.83
C MET A 91 -13.24 -21.46 -21.15
N GLY A 92 -12.35 -20.82 -20.39
CA GLY A 92 -12.03 -19.39 -20.51
C GLY A 92 -12.86 -18.44 -19.64
N THR A 93 -13.84 -18.93 -18.87
CA THR A 93 -14.66 -18.09 -17.98
C THR A 93 -14.77 -18.69 -16.58
N GLY A 94 -14.50 -17.90 -15.53
CA GLY A 94 -14.69 -18.28 -14.13
C GLY A 94 -13.41 -18.19 -13.27
N THR A 95 -13.58 -18.28 -11.96
CA THR A 95 -12.52 -18.21 -10.92
C THR A 95 -11.58 -19.44 -10.91
N HIS A 96 -11.80 -20.40 -11.80
CA HIS A 96 -11.05 -21.66 -11.91
C HIS A 96 -9.70 -21.56 -12.65
N TYR A 97 -9.42 -20.40 -13.26
CA TYR A 97 -8.10 -20.11 -13.81
C TYR A 97 -7.30 -19.35 -12.75
N ALA A 98 -6.35 -20.03 -12.12
CA ALA A 98 -5.35 -19.38 -11.29
C ALA A 98 -4.69 -18.28 -12.12
N VAL A 99 -4.79 -17.04 -11.65
CA VAL A 99 -4.00 -15.94 -12.21
C VAL A 99 -2.58 -16.27 -11.75
N MET A 100 -1.77 -16.77 -12.68
CA MET A 100 -0.42 -17.30 -12.46
C MET A 100 0.22 -16.73 -11.20
N SER A 101 0.39 -17.58 -10.18
CA SER A 101 0.95 -17.13 -8.92
C SER A 101 2.35 -16.57 -9.19
N SER A 102 2.68 -15.49 -8.49
CA SER A 102 3.92 -14.73 -8.68
C SER A 102 5.19 -15.60 -8.59
N TYR A 103 5.11 -16.78 -7.97
CA TYR A 103 6.20 -17.75 -7.85
C TYR A 103 6.64 -18.35 -9.18
N ASP A 104 5.71 -18.63 -10.12
CA ASP A 104 6.08 -19.15 -11.44
C ASP A 104 6.66 -18.05 -12.36
N TYR A 105 6.33 -16.78 -12.10
CA TYR A 105 7.02 -15.65 -12.71
C TYR A 105 8.46 -15.48 -12.19
N ILE A 106 8.68 -15.73 -10.90
CA ILE A 106 10.01 -15.67 -10.28
C ILE A 106 10.90 -16.78 -10.85
N SER A 107 10.39 -18.00 -11.05
CA SER A 107 11.19 -19.14 -11.52
C SER A 107 11.63 -19.04 -12.98
N GLN A 108 10.85 -18.41 -13.87
CA GLN A 108 11.26 -18.19 -15.28
C GLN A 108 12.04 -16.89 -15.49
N GLY A 109 11.86 -15.87 -14.64
CA GLY A 109 12.61 -14.62 -14.65
C GLY A 109 14.03 -14.72 -14.05
N LEU A 110 14.29 -15.74 -13.23
CA LEU A 110 15.60 -16.07 -12.64
C LEU A 110 16.62 -16.67 -13.64
N ARG A 111 16.54 -16.33 -14.92
CA ARG A 111 17.78 -16.35 -15.73
C ARG A 111 18.62 -15.22 -15.18
N THR A 112 19.70 -15.56 -14.47
CA THR A 112 20.66 -14.61 -13.91
C THR A 112 21.19 -13.71 -15.03
N TYR A 113 20.51 -12.60 -15.29
CA TYR A 113 21.00 -11.58 -16.19
C TYR A 113 22.06 -10.81 -15.39
N ASN A 114 23.32 -10.89 -15.84
CA ASN A 114 24.48 -10.21 -15.26
C ASN A 114 24.42 -8.70 -15.51
N LEU A 115 23.35 -8.04 -15.05
CA LEU A 115 23.28 -6.60 -14.97
C LEU A 115 24.08 -6.18 -13.74
N ASP A 116 25.03 -5.27 -13.93
CA ASP A 116 25.70 -4.64 -12.78
C ASP A 116 24.61 -4.00 -11.90
N ASN A 117 24.55 -4.41 -10.65
CA ASN A 117 23.50 -4.06 -9.70
C ASN A 117 24.00 -3.06 -8.64
N THR A 118 25.13 -2.40 -8.89
CA THR A 118 25.69 -1.37 -8.01
C THR A 118 25.60 0.02 -8.64
N MET A 119 25.21 1.03 -7.87
CA MET A 119 25.26 2.42 -8.31
C MET A 119 25.86 3.28 -7.21
N ASP A 120 26.98 3.96 -7.48
CA ASP A 120 27.68 4.78 -6.48
C ASP A 120 27.86 4.05 -5.13
N GLY A 121 28.22 2.76 -5.18
CA GLY A 121 28.39 1.90 -4.00
C GLY A 121 27.10 1.53 -3.25
N LEU A 122 25.93 1.90 -3.78
CA LEU A 122 24.62 1.49 -3.30
C LEU A 122 24.16 0.24 -4.05
N TYR A 123 23.56 -0.70 -3.31
CA TYR A 123 23.07 -1.97 -3.84
C TYR A 123 21.64 -1.81 -4.39
N ILE A 124 21.44 -2.31 -5.61
CA ILE A 124 20.14 -2.45 -6.24
C ILE A 124 19.78 -3.93 -6.26
N ALA A 125 18.57 -4.27 -5.86
CA ALA A 125 18.13 -5.66 -5.92
C ALA A 125 17.98 -6.12 -7.39
N PRO A 126 18.64 -7.21 -7.83
CA PRO A 126 18.63 -7.64 -9.22
C PRO A 126 17.23 -7.89 -9.79
N ALA A 127 16.35 -8.53 -9.01
CA ALA A 127 14.97 -8.80 -9.41
C ALA A 127 14.15 -7.51 -9.57
N PHE A 128 14.39 -6.50 -8.72
CA PHE A 128 13.74 -5.20 -8.82
C PHE A 128 14.24 -4.44 -10.05
N MET A 129 15.56 -4.43 -10.26
CA MET A 129 16.19 -3.77 -11.40
C MET A 129 15.71 -4.37 -12.71
N ASP A 130 15.74 -5.70 -12.85
CA ASP A 130 15.27 -6.39 -14.05
C ASP A 130 13.82 -6.00 -14.37
N LYS A 131 12.92 -6.06 -13.38
CA LYS A 131 11.51 -5.73 -13.60
C LYS A 131 11.31 -4.30 -14.08
N LEU A 132 11.98 -3.35 -13.44
CA LEU A 132 11.83 -1.93 -13.73
C LEU A 132 12.48 -1.55 -15.07
N VAL A 133 13.70 -2.03 -15.33
CA VAL A 133 14.44 -1.80 -16.59
C VAL A 133 13.66 -2.40 -17.76
N VAL A 134 13.24 -3.66 -17.65
CA VAL A 134 12.46 -4.33 -18.71
C VAL A 134 11.14 -3.59 -18.95
N HIS A 135 10.44 -3.12 -17.90
CA HIS A 135 9.21 -2.33 -18.08
C HIS A 135 9.44 -1.04 -18.87
N ILE A 136 10.45 -0.26 -18.48
CA ILE A 136 10.79 1.01 -19.15
C ILE A 136 11.16 0.72 -20.61
N THR A 137 12.10 -0.19 -20.84
CA THR A 137 12.59 -0.51 -22.19
C THR A 137 11.48 -1.07 -23.09
N LYS A 138 10.61 -1.97 -22.60
CA LYS A 138 9.45 -2.47 -23.35
C LYS A 138 8.56 -1.34 -23.87
N ASN A 139 8.42 -0.24 -23.12
CA ASN A 139 7.57 0.88 -23.50
C ASN A 139 8.20 1.82 -24.55
N PHE A 140 9.51 1.74 -24.76
CA PHE A 140 10.23 2.44 -25.83
C PHE A 140 10.46 1.60 -27.09
N MET A 141 10.14 0.30 -27.04
CA MET A 141 10.30 -0.63 -28.16
C MET A 141 8.96 -0.96 -28.82
N SER A 142 8.96 -1.05 -30.15
CA SER A 142 7.80 -1.55 -30.92
C SER A 142 7.86 -3.07 -31.03
N LEU A 143 7.23 -3.77 -30.08
CA LEU A 143 7.14 -5.23 -30.07
C LEU A 143 5.91 -5.71 -30.89
N PRO A 144 6.06 -6.68 -31.81
CA PRO A 144 4.94 -7.17 -32.60
C PRO A 144 3.99 -8.03 -31.75
N ASN A 145 2.68 -7.87 -31.96
CA ASN A 145 1.61 -8.73 -31.44
C ASN A 145 1.52 -8.85 -29.91
N ILE A 146 2.03 -7.87 -29.15
CA ILE A 146 1.95 -7.86 -27.68
C ILE A 146 1.40 -6.52 -27.20
N LYS A 147 0.35 -6.55 -26.37
CA LYS A 147 -0.14 -5.37 -25.63
C LYS A 147 0.80 -5.16 -24.42
N VAL A 148 1.71 -4.21 -24.53
CA VAL A 148 2.62 -3.83 -23.44
C VAL A 148 1.87 -2.95 -22.43
N PRO A 149 1.86 -3.29 -21.12
CA PRO A 149 1.28 -2.44 -20.09
C PRO A 149 2.05 -1.12 -19.97
N LEU A 150 1.32 0.00 -19.90
CA LEU A 150 1.93 1.32 -19.75
C LEU A 150 2.36 1.60 -18.30
N ILE A 151 1.57 1.08 -17.36
CA ILE A 151 1.72 1.34 -15.92
C ILE A 151 2.38 0.13 -15.25
N LEU A 152 3.44 0.34 -14.48
CA LEU A 152 3.99 -0.64 -13.55
C LEU A 152 3.66 -0.23 -12.13
N GLY A 153 2.88 -1.06 -11.42
CA GLY A 153 2.61 -0.90 -10.01
C GLY A 153 3.54 -1.74 -9.16
N ILE A 154 4.38 -1.08 -8.38
CA ILE A 154 5.26 -1.68 -7.37
C ILE A 154 4.59 -1.56 -6.00
N TRP A 155 4.26 -2.70 -5.39
CA TRP A 155 3.66 -2.74 -4.06
C TRP A 155 4.43 -3.65 -3.12
N GLY A 156 4.28 -3.43 -1.82
CA GLY A 156 5.00 -4.18 -0.80
C GLY A 156 4.97 -3.46 0.55
N GLY A 157 5.57 -4.06 1.57
CA GLY A 157 5.59 -3.48 2.92
C GLY A 157 6.13 -2.05 2.97
N LYS A 158 5.66 -1.28 3.95
CA LYS A 158 6.23 0.04 4.29
C LYS A 158 7.71 -0.13 4.66
N GLY A 159 8.53 0.86 4.34
CA GLY A 159 9.94 0.85 4.73
C GLY A 159 10.87 -0.10 3.96
N GLN A 160 10.37 -0.85 2.96
CA GLN A 160 11.17 -1.82 2.19
C GLN A 160 11.98 -1.21 1.03
N GLY A 161 12.14 0.12 1.01
CA GLY A 161 12.99 0.80 0.01
C GLY A 161 12.44 0.86 -1.42
N LYS A 162 11.13 0.68 -1.64
CA LYS A 162 10.51 0.69 -3.00
C LYS A 162 10.88 1.94 -3.81
N SER A 163 10.59 3.13 -3.28
CA SER A 163 10.84 4.40 -3.97
C SER A 163 12.34 4.66 -4.15
N PHE A 164 13.15 4.33 -3.14
CA PHE A 164 14.61 4.47 -3.20
C PHE A 164 15.23 3.56 -4.27
N GLN A 165 14.79 2.29 -4.37
CA GLN A 165 15.24 1.37 -5.42
C GLN A 165 14.86 1.88 -6.82
N CYS A 166 13.68 2.50 -6.99
CA CYS A 166 13.33 3.16 -8.25
C CYS A 166 14.30 4.29 -8.60
N GLU A 167 14.61 5.18 -7.65
CA GLU A 167 15.55 6.28 -7.86
C GLU A 167 16.94 5.79 -8.28
N LEU A 168 17.45 4.74 -7.64
CA LEU A 168 18.74 4.14 -8.02
C LEU A 168 18.71 3.57 -9.44
N VAL A 169 17.64 2.88 -9.82
CA VAL A 169 17.52 2.36 -11.19
C VAL A 169 17.41 3.48 -12.21
N PHE A 170 16.65 4.55 -11.93
CA PHE A 170 16.54 5.69 -12.83
C PHE A 170 17.88 6.39 -13.00
N ALA A 171 18.58 6.66 -11.90
CA ALA A 171 19.88 7.29 -11.93
C ALA A 171 20.90 6.40 -12.68
N LYS A 172 20.82 5.07 -12.54
CA LYS A 172 21.68 4.13 -13.30
C LYS A 172 21.38 4.15 -14.79
N MET A 173 20.12 4.34 -15.18
CA MET A 173 19.70 4.50 -16.58
C MET A 173 19.91 5.93 -17.12
N GLY A 174 20.35 6.89 -16.29
CA GLY A 174 20.45 8.31 -16.65
C GLY A 174 19.09 8.96 -16.93
N ILE A 175 18.01 8.43 -16.35
CA ILE A 175 16.64 8.92 -16.49
C ILE A 175 16.34 9.90 -15.37
N ASN A 176 15.85 11.08 -15.73
CA ASN A 176 15.28 12.03 -14.76
C ASN A 176 13.75 11.85 -14.78
N PRO A 177 13.14 11.14 -13.81
CA PRO A 177 11.71 10.94 -13.78
C PRO A 177 10.98 12.24 -13.44
N ILE A 178 9.78 12.41 -13.99
CA ILE A 178 8.83 13.41 -13.48
C ILE A 178 8.14 12.80 -12.27
N MET A 179 8.47 13.31 -11.08
CA MET A 179 7.94 12.81 -9.81
C MET A 179 6.59 13.47 -9.50
N MET A 180 5.68 12.69 -8.92
CA MET A 180 4.41 13.15 -8.37
C MET A 180 4.17 12.50 -7.01
N SER A 181 3.74 13.28 -6.03
CA SER A 181 3.30 12.77 -4.72
C SER A 181 1.80 12.45 -4.73
N ALA A 182 1.38 11.47 -3.95
CA ALA A 182 -0.02 11.15 -3.71
C ALA A 182 -0.84 12.35 -3.21
N GLY A 183 -0.24 13.22 -2.38
CA GLY A 183 -0.91 14.41 -1.86
C GLY A 183 -1.26 15.44 -2.95
N GLU A 184 -0.55 15.43 -4.08
CA GLU A 184 -0.89 16.27 -5.24
C GLU A 184 -2.12 15.74 -6.02
N LEU A 185 -2.55 14.52 -5.72
CA LEU A 185 -3.71 13.88 -6.34
C LEU A 185 -5.03 14.17 -5.60
N GLU A 186 -4.96 14.97 -4.54
CA GLU A 186 -6.12 15.47 -3.80
C GLU A 186 -6.19 16.99 -3.92
N SER A 187 -7.37 17.52 -4.27
CA SER A 187 -7.63 18.96 -4.31
C SER A 187 -9.06 19.26 -3.89
N GLY A 188 -9.29 20.45 -3.32
CA GLY A 188 -10.63 20.98 -3.09
C GLY A 188 -11.40 21.28 -4.39
N ASN A 189 -10.69 21.44 -5.51
CA ASN A 189 -11.31 21.68 -6.82
C ASN A 189 -11.49 20.37 -7.60
N ALA A 190 -12.69 20.15 -8.11
CA ALA A 190 -13.01 18.97 -8.90
C ALA A 190 -12.19 18.93 -10.20
N GLY A 191 -11.51 17.80 -10.45
CA GLY A 191 -10.81 17.54 -11.71
C GLY A 191 -9.43 18.19 -11.86
N GLU A 192 -8.97 18.97 -10.89
CA GLU A 192 -7.60 19.48 -10.85
C GLU A 192 -6.55 18.35 -10.78
N PRO A 193 -6.72 17.29 -9.97
CA PRO A 193 -5.80 16.15 -9.94
C PRO A 193 -5.65 15.46 -11.31
N ALA A 194 -6.76 15.31 -12.03
CA ALA A 194 -6.78 14.71 -13.36
C ALA A 194 -6.02 15.57 -14.38
N LYS A 195 -6.17 16.89 -14.30
CA LYS A 195 -5.41 17.82 -15.16
C LYS A 195 -3.90 17.76 -14.86
N LEU A 196 -3.53 17.68 -13.58
CA LEU A 196 -2.13 17.63 -13.15
C LEU A 196 -1.41 16.39 -13.71
N ILE A 197 -2.04 15.21 -13.65
CA ILE A 197 -1.47 13.97 -14.23
C ILE A 197 -1.19 14.15 -15.73
N ARG A 198 -2.14 14.73 -16.49
CA ARG A 198 -1.95 14.97 -17.92
C ARG A 198 -0.83 15.97 -18.19
N GLN A 199 -0.70 17.00 -17.37
CA GLN A 199 0.36 18.00 -17.50
C GLN A 199 1.74 17.38 -17.26
N ARG A 200 1.91 16.62 -16.17
CA ARG A 200 3.17 15.94 -15.84
C ARG A 200 3.52 14.85 -16.85
N TYR A 201 2.52 14.13 -17.38
CA TYR A 201 2.72 13.19 -18.48
C TYR A 201 3.22 13.88 -19.75
N ARG A 202 2.65 15.05 -20.12
CA ARG A 202 3.13 15.82 -21.28
C ARG A 202 4.53 16.38 -21.07
N GLU A 203 4.85 16.84 -19.88
CA GLU A 203 6.20 17.30 -19.54
C GLU A 203 7.24 16.18 -19.75
N ALA A 204 6.93 14.96 -19.28
CA ALA A 204 7.77 13.79 -19.54
C ALA A 204 7.85 13.46 -21.05
N ALA A 205 6.73 13.56 -21.77
CA ALA A 205 6.70 13.33 -23.22
C ALA A 205 7.55 14.35 -24.00
N ASP A 206 7.59 15.61 -23.56
CA ASP A 206 8.43 16.66 -24.16
C ASP A 206 9.93 16.39 -23.93
N ILE A 207 10.30 15.81 -22.79
CA ILE A 207 11.68 15.37 -22.51
C ILE A 207 12.07 14.22 -23.46
N ILE A 208 11.16 13.25 -23.67
CA ILE A 208 11.36 12.15 -24.61
C ILE A 208 11.51 12.67 -26.04
N LYS A 209 10.70 13.67 -26.43
CA LYS A 209 10.79 14.31 -27.75
C LYS A 209 12.15 14.99 -27.99
N LYS A 210 12.83 15.44 -26.93
CA LYS A 210 14.20 15.98 -26.97
C LYS A 210 15.29 14.89 -27.04
N GLY A 211 14.91 13.61 -27.11
CA GLY A 211 15.84 12.48 -27.23
C GLY A 211 16.37 11.93 -25.91
N LYS A 212 15.77 12.28 -24.76
CA LYS A 212 16.14 11.75 -23.44
C LYS A 212 15.06 10.82 -22.92
N MET A 213 15.42 9.59 -22.53
CA MET A 213 14.45 8.68 -21.89
C MET A 213 13.91 9.32 -20.60
N CYS A 214 12.59 9.30 -20.44
CA CYS A 214 11.89 9.84 -19.29
C CYS A 214 10.72 8.94 -18.92
N CYS A 215 10.30 8.99 -17.67
CA CYS A 215 9.14 8.27 -17.16
C CYS A 215 8.39 9.14 -16.15
N LEU A 216 7.12 8.82 -15.95
CA LEU A 216 6.29 9.45 -14.92
C LEU A 216 6.27 8.54 -13.68
N MET A 217 6.71 9.05 -12.54
CA MET A 217 6.74 8.30 -11.28
C MET A 217 5.72 8.89 -10.30
N ILE A 218 4.76 8.08 -9.87
CA ILE A 218 3.74 8.46 -8.89
C ILE A 218 4.01 7.69 -7.59
N ASN A 219 4.35 8.42 -6.53
CA ASN A 219 4.68 7.83 -5.24
C ASN A 219 3.46 7.70 -4.34
N ASP A 220 3.38 6.57 -3.61
CA ASP A 220 2.39 6.28 -2.57
C ASP A 220 0.93 6.45 -3.01
N LEU A 221 0.58 5.97 -4.22
CA LEU A 221 -0.75 6.15 -4.81
C LEU A 221 -1.88 5.63 -3.91
N ASP A 222 -1.63 4.61 -3.09
CA ASP A 222 -2.59 4.09 -2.12
C ASP A 222 -2.99 5.11 -1.05
N ALA A 223 -2.12 6.08 -0.74
CA ALA A 223 -2.42 7.15 0.21
C ALA A 223 -3.35 8.25 -0.36
N GLY A 224 -3.27 8.54 -1.67
CA GLY A 224 -4.04 9.62 -2.31
C GLY A 224 -5.18 9.16 -3.22
N ALA A 225 -5.20 7.89 -3.61
CA ALA A 225 -6.22 7.30 -4.47
C ALA A 225 -6.76 5.95 -3.95
N GLY A 226 -6.34 5.49 -2.76
CA GLY A 226 -6.85 4.29 -2.12
C GLY A 226 -8.16 4.51 -1.35
N ARG A 227 -8.93 3.44 -1.13
CA ARG A 227 -10.04 3.44 -0.15
C ARG A 227 -9.48 3.18 1.25
N MET A 228 -9.58 4.13 2.17
CA MET A 228 -9.29 3.89 3.59
C MET A 228 -10.55 3.46 4.35
N GLY A 229 -10.87 2.17 4.26
CA GLY A 229 -11.94 1.56 5.06
C GLY A 229 -13.37 1.68 4.50
N GLY A 230 -14.35 1.15 5.25
CA GLY A 230 -15.75 1.05 4.82
C GLY A 230 -16.54 2.37 4.84
N THR A 231 -16.01 3.40 5.49
CA THR A 231 -16.68 4.71 5.67
C THR A 231 -16.15 5.81 4.75
N THR A 232 -14.96 5.68 4.13
CA THR A 232 -14.48 6.65 3.14
C THR A 232 -15.17 6.42 1.80
N GLN A 233 -16.10 7.31 1.45
CA GLN A 233 -16.70 7.33 0.12
C GLN A 233 -15.63 7.68 -0.93
N TYR A 234 -15.71 7.05 -2.11
CA TYR A 234 -14.89 7.43 -3.25
C TYR A 234 -15.17 8.89 -3.58
N THR A 235 -14.18 9.76 -3.41
CA THR A 235 -14.32 11.16 -3.83
C THR A 235 -14.42 11.21 -5.36
N VAL A 236 -15.12 12.23 -5.88
CA VAL A 236 -15.20 12.46 -7.33
C VAL A 236 -13.81 12.56 -7.94
N ASN A 237 -12.86 13.16 -7.21
CA ASN A 237 -11.46 13.28 -7.63
C ASN A 237 -10.79 11.91 -7.83
N ASN A 238 -10.98 10.96 -6.92
CA ASN A 238 -10.39 9.63 -7.05
C ASN A 238 -10.97 8.87 -8.27
N GLN A 239 -12.27 9.04 -8.55
CA GLN A 239 -12.85 8.50 -9.79
C GLN A 239 -12.22 9.14 -11.04
N MET A 240 -12.03 10.46 -11.03
CA MET A 240 -11.45 11.20 -12.16
C MET A 240 -9.96 10.87 -12.39
N VAL A 241 -9.19 10.66 -11.31
CA VAL A 241 -7.79 10.22 -11.38
C VAL A 241 -7.70 8.84 -12.01
N ASN A 242 -8.46 7.87 -11.52
CA ASN A 242 -8.48 6.51 -12.07
C ASN A 242 -8.96 6.50 -13.54
N ALA A 243 -10.00 7.25 -13.87
CA ALA A 243 -10.49 7.38 -15.24
C ALA A 243 -9.44 8.01 -16.18
N THR A 244 -8.67 8.98 -15.68
CA THR A 244 -7.59 9.62 -16.45
C THR A 244 -6.44 8.66 -16.70
N LEU A 245 -6.02 7.89 -15.70
CA LEU A 245 -5.00 6.85 -15.86
C LEU A 245 -5.43 5.78 -16.87
N MET A 246 -6.70 5.39 -16.88
CA MET A 246 -7.24 4.47 -17.90
C MET A 246 -7.14 5.04 -19.30
N ASN A 247 -7.58 6.29 -19.48
CA ASN A 247 -7.57 6.94 -20.78
C ASN A 247 -6.13 7.05 -21.34
N ILE A 248 -5.20 7.46 -20.49
CA ILE A 248 -3.77 7.53 -20.85
C ILE A 248 -3.22 6.14 -21.19
N ALA A 249 -3.60 5.10 -20.44
CA ALA A 249 -3.13 3.74 -20.69
C ALA A 249 -3.68 3.14 -22.00
N ASP A 250 -4.90 3.50 -22.40
CA ASP A 250 -5.49 3.07 -23.67
C ASP A 250 -4.88 3.80 -24.87
N ASN A 251 -4.67 5.12 -24.75
CA ASN A 251 -4.18 5.96 -25.83
C ASN A 251 -2.97 6.80 -25.37
N PRO A 252 -1.79 6.18 -25.18
CA PRO A 252 -0.62 6.86 -24.62
C PRO A 252 -0.06 7.98 -25.49
N THR A 253 -0.35 7.96 -26.79
CA THR A 253 0.12 8.96 -27.75
C THR A 253 -0.83 10.15 -27.90
N CYS A 254 -2.06 10.07 -27.34
CA CYS A 254 -3.08 11.10 -27.47
C CYS A 254 -3.52 11.62 -26.10
N VAL A 255 -2.63 12.36 -25.42
CA VAL A 255 -2.90 12.96 -24.11
C VAL A 255 -3.11 14.46 -24.25
N GLN A 256 -4.38 14.89 -24.15
CA GLN A 256 -4.79 16.29 -24.32
C GLN A 256 -5.13 16.97 -22.99
N LEU A 257 -4.75 18.24 -22.89
CA LEU A 257 -5.14 19.10 -21.79
C LEU A 257 -6.55 19.67 -22.04
N PRO A 258 -7.38 19.83 -20.98
CA PRO A 258 -8.69 20.46 -21.13
C PRO A 258 -8.57 21.84 -21.79
N GLY A 259 -9.31 22.07 -22.88
CA GLY A 259 -9.30 23.33 -23.62
C GLY A 259 -8.22 23.45 -24.71
N MET A 260 -7.32 22.47 -24.86
CA MET A 260 -6.32 22.43 -25.92
C MET A 260 -6.50 21.18 -26.78
N TYR A 261 -7.21 21.32 -27.90
CA TYR A 261 -7.50 20.23 -28.84
C TYR A 261 -6.56 20.25 -30.04
N ASN A 262 -5.26 20.12 -29.78
CA ASN A 262 -4.28 19.98 -30.85
C ASN A 262 -4.09 18.49 -31.18
N LYS A 263 -4.10 18.14 -32.47
CA LYS A 263 -3.84 16.78 -32.97
C LYS A 263 -2.34 16.51 -33.07
N GLU A 264 -1.58 16.81 -32.02
CA GLU A 264 -0.17 16.43 -31.96
C GLU A 264 -0.05 15.07 -31.29
N GLU A 265 0.73 14.19 -31.92
CA GLU A 265 1.05 12.88 -31.37
C GLU A 265 2.17 13.02 -30.35
N ASN A 266 1.88 12.64 -29.11
CA ASN A 266 2.86 12.65 -28.02
C ASN A 266 3.64 11.33 -28.02
N PRO A 267 4.94 11.36 -27.66
CA PRO A 267 5.65 10.13 -27.33
C PRO A 267 4.96 9.35 -26.20
N ARG A 268 5.02 8.02 -26.27
CA ARG A 268 4.58 7.12 -25.20
C ARG A 268 5.51 7.27 -23.99
N VAL A 269 4.95 7.52 -22.80
CA VAL A 269 5.70 7.67 -21.55
C VAL A 269 5.35 6.50 -20.61
N PRO A 270 6.33 5.68 -20.17
CA PRO A 270 6.06 4.67 -19.16
C PRO A 270 5.71 5.33 -17.81
N ILE A 271 4.72 4.76 -17.13
CA ILE A 271 4.27 5.22 -15.80
C ILE A 271 4.69 4.18 -14.76
N ILE A 272 5.34 4.61 -13.69
CA ILE A 272 5.69 3.79 -12.54
C ILE A 272 4.94 4.31 -11.33
N VAL A 273 4.33 3.41 -10.58
CA VAL A 273 3.50 3.72 -9.43
C VAL A 273 4.00 2.91 -8.25
N THR A 274 4.22 3.54 -7.10
CA THR A 274 4.47 2.83 -5.83
C THR A 274 3.27 2.92 -4.90
N GLY A 275 3.11 1.91 -4.07
CA GLY A 275 2.14 1.91 -2.97
C GLY A 275 2.41 0.79 -1.98
N ASN A 276 1.65 0.75 -0.88
CA ASN A 276 1.78 -0.33 0.10
C ASN A 276 0.85 -1.49 -0.22
N ASP A 277 -0.39 -1.18 -0.59
CA ASP A 277 -1.38 -2.17 -0.99
C ASP A 277 -2.21 -1.70 -2.20
N PHE A 278 -2.27 -2.55 -3.23
CA PHE A 278 -3.05 -2.33 -4.43
C PHE A 278 -4.32 -3.19 -4.49
N SER A 279 -4.73 -3.79 -3.37
CA SER A 279 -6.02 -4.45 -3.20
C SER A 279 -7.17 -3.43 -3.29
N THR A 280 -6.94 -2.21 -2.78
CA THR A 280 -7.93 -1.12 -2.73
C THR A 280 -7.99 -0.30 -4.01
N LEU A 281 -7.03 -0.49 -4.92
CA LEU A 281 -7.02 0.18 -6.23
C LEU A 281 -8.14 -0.33 -7.13
N TYR A 282 -8.59 0.56 -8.01
CA TYR A 282 -9.72 0.30 -8.89
C TYR A 282 -9.44 -0.86 -9.86
N ALA A 283 -10.16 -1.97 -9.69
CA ALA A 283 -9.96 -3.23 -10.42
C ALA A 283 -9.87 -3.12 -11.97
N PRO A 284 -10.57 -2.20 -12.66
CA PRO A 284 -10.47 -2.10 -14.11
C PRO A 284 -9.12 -1.54 -14.62
N LEU A 285 -8.27 -0.92 -13.78
CA LEU A 285 -6.90 -0.57 -14.19
C LEU A 285 -6.03 -1.81 -14.38
N ILE A 286 -6.32 -2.87 -13.61
CA ILE A 286 -5.48 -4.08 -13.52
C ILE A 286 -5.94 -5.14 -14.53
N ARG A 287 -7.26 -5.29 -14.72
CA ARG A 287 -7.84 -6.39 -15.51
C ARG A 287 -7.65 -6.27 -17.03
N ASP A 288 -7.43 -5.07 -17.56
CA ASP A 288 -7.37 -4.82 -19.02
C ASP A 288 -5.92 -4.83 -19.59
N GLY A 289 -4.93 -5.30 -18.83
CA GLY A 289 -3.52 -5.29 -19.26
C GLY A 289 -2.91 -3.89 -19.42
N ARG A 290 -3.54 -2.87 -18.81
CA ARG A 290 -3.05 -1.48 -18.73
C ARG A 290 -1.95 -1.31 -17.69
N MET A 291 -2.07 -2.06 -16.59
CA MET A 291 -1.18 -2.02 -15.45
C MET A 291 -0.65 -3.42 -15.12
N GLU A 292 0.66 -3.52 -14.94
CA GLU A 292 1.35 -4.71 -14.43
C GLU A 292 1.59 -4.54 -12.92
N LYS A 293 1.24 -5.56 -12.11
CA LYS A 293 1.52 -5.56 -10.67
C LYS A 293 2.82 -6.30 -10.39
N PHE A 294 3.68 -5.69 -9.58
CA PHE A 294 4.91 -6.27 -9.08
C PHE A 294 4.96 -6.18 -7.56
N TYR A 295 4.96 -7.33 -6.90
CA TYR A 295 5.14 -7.41 -5.45
C TYR A 295 6.62 -7.40 -5.12
N TRP A 296 7.04 -6.45 -4.29
CA TRP A 296 8.39 -6.30 -3.81
C TRP A 296 8.49 -6.68 -2.33
N ALA A 297 9.22 -7.76 -2.08
CA ALA A 297 9.67 -8.17 -0.76
C ALA A 297 11.17 -8.48 -0.82
N PRO A 298 12.02 -7.70 -0.13
CA PRO A 298 13.46 -7.89 -0.20
C PRO A 298 13.85 -9.22 0.45
N THR A 299 14.75 -9.95 -0.21
CA THR A 299 15.35 -11.16 0.37
C THR A 299 16.34 -10.80 1.47
N ARG A 300 16.81 -11.80 2.23
CA ARG A 300 17.89 -11.59 3.21
C ARG A 300 19.14 -10.98 2.56
N GLU A 301 19.51 -11.44 1.37
CA GLU A 301 20.65 -10.92 0.63
C GLU A 301 20.44 -9.47 0.20
N ASP A 302 19.23 -9.13 -0.27
CA ASP A 302 18.89 -7.75 -0.63
C ASP A 302 18.97 -6.82 0.58
N ARG A 303 18.47 -7.27 1.74
CA ARG A 303 18.56 -6.49 2.98
C ARG A 303 20.00 -6.23 3.38
N ILE A 304 20.86 -7.25 3.33
CA ILE A 304 22.30 -7.10 3.60
C ILE A 304 22.93 -6.13 2.60
N GLY A 305 22.67 -6.30 1.30
CA GLY A 305 23.20 -5.43 0.25
C GLY A 305 22.82 -3.97 0.47
N VAL A 306 21.54 -3.69 0.75
CA VAL A 306 21.09 -2.32 1.04
C VAL A 306 21.71 -1.78 2.33
N CYS A 307 21.83 -2.60 3.38
CA CYS A 307 22.49 -2.17 4.62
C CYS A 307 23.97 -1.85 4.41
N LYS A 308 24.69 -2.60 3.57
CA LYS A 308 26.06 -2.26 3.17
C LYS A 308 26.13 -0.90 2.48
N GLY A 309 25.16 -0.58 1.63
CA GLY A 309 25.04 0.75 1.02
C GLY A 309 24.83 1.87 2.06
N ILE A 310 24.00 1.63 3.08
CA ILE A 310 23.71 2.60 4.15
C ILE A 310 24.96 2.92 4.99
N PHE A 311 25.72 1.88 5.39
CA PHE A 311 26.91 2.02 6.26
C PHE A 311 28.22 2.16 5.50
N ARG A 312 28.17 2.34 4.17
CA ARG A 312 29.36 2.41 3.30
C ARG A 312 30.39 3.44 3.78
N ASN A 313 29.92 4.62 4.18
CA ASN A 313 30.80 5.72 4.58
C ASN A 313 31.32 5.58 6.01
N ASP A 314 30.79 4.63 6.77
CA ASP A 314 31.08 4.50 8.20
C ASP A 314 32.13 3.39 8.49
N ASN A 315 32.66 2.76 7.43
CA ASN A 315 33.72 1.74 7.46
C ASN A 315 33.43 0.56 8.42
N VAL A 316 32.17 0.12 8.47
CA VAL A 316 31.73 -1.04 9.25
C VAL A 316 32.11 -2.32 8.49
N ALA A 317 32.60 -3.33 9.22
CA ALA A 317 32.95 -4.62 8.60
C ALA A 317 31.70 -5.32 8.02
N ASP A 318 31.86 -5.97 6.87
CA ASP A 318 30.75 -6.68 6.21
C ASP A 318 30.09 -7.74 7.10
N ASP A 319 30.90 -8.48 7.86
CA ASP A 319 30.42 -9.51 8.79
C ASP A 319 29.55 -8.93 9.92
N ASP A 320 29.86 -7.71 10.33
CA ASP A 320 29.15 -6.99 11.37
C ASP A 320 27.79 -6.49 10.87
N ILE A 321 27.73 -6.05 9.60
CA ILE A 321 26.46 -5.73 8.93
C ILE A 321 25.57 -6.96 8.80
N VAL A 322 26.15 -8.12 8.46
CA VAL A 322 25.40 -9.38 8.37
C VAL A 322 24.81 -9.75 9.74
N LYS A 323 25.61 -9.71 10.80
CA LYS A 323 25.14 -9.96 12.17
C LYS A 323 24.03 -8.98 12.58
N LEU A 324 24.16 -7.71 12.22
CA LEU A 324 23.16 -6.68 12.54
C LEU A 324 21.82 -6.98 11.87
N VAL A 325 21.83 -7.35 10.59
CA VAL A 325 20.60 -7.72 9.86
C VAL A 325 19.97 -8.99 10.43
N ASP A 326 20.78 -9.98 10.79
CA ASP A 326 20.31 -11.24 11.37
C ASP A 326 19.74 -11.07 12.78
N THR A 327 20.24 -10.09 13.55
CA THR A 327 19.71 -9.77 14.88
C THR A 327 18.32 -9.13 14.82
N PHE A 328 18.01 -8.41 13.73
CA PHE A 328 16.74 -7.71 13.53
C PHE A 328 15.98 -8.22 12.28
N PRO A 329 15.54 -9.49 12.25
CA PRO A 329 14.98 -10.10 11.04
C PRO A 329 13.62 -9.53 10.63
N GLY A 330 12.83 -9.00 11.58
CA GLY A 330 11.51 -8.42 11.31
C GLY A 330 11.51 -6.93 10.95
N GLN A 331 12.67 -6.28 10.96
CA GLN A 331 12.78 -4.84 10.70
C GLN A 331 12.94 -4.53 9.22
N SER A 332 12.25 -3.48 8.76
CA SER A 332 12.34 -2.94 7.41
C SER A 332 13.68 -2.22 7.17
N ILE A 333 13.96 -1.86 5.91
CA ILE A 333 15.24 -1.23 5.54
C ILE A 333 15.38 0.18 6.15
N ASP A 334 14.27 0.90 6.26
CA ASP A 334 14.21 2.21 6.93
C ASP A 334 14.70 2.19 8.38
N PHE A 335 14.55 1.07 9.10
CA PHE A 335 15.07 0.89 10.46
C PHE A 335 16.59 1.07 10.51
N PHE A 336 17.34 0.54 9.55
CA PHE A 336 18.79 0.67 9.54
C PHE A 336 19.25 2.09 9.18
N GLY A 337 18.48 2.79 8.34
CA GLY A 337 18.67 4.22 8.08
C GLY A 337 18.41 5.06 9.35
N ALA A 338 17.33 4.76 10.07
CA ALA A 338 17.02 5.40 11.35
C ALA A 338 18.08 5.10 12.42
N LEU A 339 18.57 3.85 12.47
CA LEU A 339 19.64 3.44 13.37
C LEU A 339 20.91 4.26 13.15
N ARG A 340 21.33 4.39 11.89
CA ARG A 340 22.46 5.23 11.52
C ARG A 340 22.25 6.68 11.95
N ALA A 341 21.07 7.25 11.65
CA ALA A 341 20.73 8.63 12.04
C ALA A 341 20.78 8.85 13.56
N ARG A 342 20.25 7.91 14.36
CA ARG A 342 20.29 8.00 15.83
C ARG A 342 21.69 8.11 16.40
N VAL A 343 22.66 7.43 15.80
CA VAL A 343 24.06 7.53 16.23
C VAL A 343 24.63 8.93 15.98
N TYR A 344 24.29 9.55 14.84
CA TYR A 344 24.66 10.94 14.56
C TYR A 344 23.94 11.93 15.48
N ASP A 345 22.65 11.70 15.76
CA ASP A 345 21.85 12.54 16.66
C ASP A 345 22.48 12.67 18.04
N ASP A 346 23.09 11.59 18.54
CA ASP A 346 23.74 11.58 19.85
C ASP A 346 25.06 12.37 19.87
N GLU A 347 25.78 12.43 18.75
CA GLU A 347 26.97 13.28 18.63
C GLU A 347 26.59 14.76 18.49
N VAL A 348 25.56 15.05 17.71
CA VAL A 348 24.98 16.39 17.64
C VAL A 348 24.46 16.82 19.02
N ARG A 349 23.86 15.91 19.80
CA ARG A 349 23.41 16.20 21.18
C ARG A 349 24.60 16.55 22.10
N LYS A 350 25.72 15.83 22.01
CA LYS A 350 26.94 16.15 22.76
C LYS A 350 27.48 17.54 22.40
N TRP A 351 27.47 17.89 21.11
CA TRP A 351 27.87 19.21 20.65
C TRP A 351 26.93 20.31 21.15
N ILE A 352 25.61 20.08 21.10
CA ILE A 352 24.59 21.00 21.66
C ILE A 352 24.84 21.26 23.15
N SER A 353 25.12 20.21 23.93
CA SER A 353 25.45 20.35 25.35
C SER A 353 26.74 21.13 25.60
N GLY A 354 27.73 21.02 24.70
CA GLY A 354 28.99 21.76 24.79
C GLY A 354 28.88 23.24 24.44
N VAL A 355 28.13 23.59 23.40
CA VAL A 355 27.94 24.98 22.95
C VAL A 355 26.94 25.73 23.84
N GLY A 356 25.93 25.01 24.35
CA GLY A 356 24.82 25.56 25.12
C GLY A 356 23.62 25.93 24.25
N VAL A 357 22.41 25.60 24.70
CA VAL A 357 21.18 25.73 23.90
C VAL A 357 20.90 27.18 23.45
N GLY A 358 21.27 28.18 24.26
CA GLY A 358 21.01 29.59 23.97
C GLY A 358 21.89 30.21 22.88
N SER A 359 23.03 29.60 22.55
CA SER A 359 24.02 30.11 21.59
C SER A 359 23.95 29.43 20.22
N ILE A 360 23.27 28.29 20.09
CA ILE A 360 23.19 27.50 18.84
C ILE A 360 22.79 28.34 17.64
N GLY A 361 21.72 29.15 17.75
CA GLY A 361 21.22 29.96 16.63
C GLY A 361 22.25 30.99 16.14
N LYS A 362 23.06 31.54 17.07
CA LYS A 362 24.14 32.48 16.72
C LYS A 362 25.32 31.76 16.09
N SER A 363 25.65 30.57 16.57
CA SER A 363 26.78 29.77 16.09
C SER A 363 26.51 29.05 14.76
N LEU A 364 25.26 28.69 14.45
CA LEU A 364 24.93 27.97 13.21
C LEU A 364 24.42 28.87 12.08
N VAL A 365 23.55 29.84 12.37
CA VAL A 365 22.83 30.61 11.34
C VAL A 365 23.41 32.00 11.17
N ASN A 366 23.70 32.69 12.27
CA ASN A 366 24.20 34.07 12.26
C ASN A 366 25.73 34.16 12.44
N SER A 367 26.44 33.09 12.12
CA SER A 367 27.88 32.97 12.20
C SER A 367 28.54 33.41 10.89
N LYS A 368 29.68 34.13 10.99
CA LYS A 368 30.57 34.38 9.84
C LYS A 368 31.59 33.26 9.64
N GLU A 369 31.69 32.35 10.60
CA GLU A 369 32.53 31.16 10.54
C GLU A 369 31.77 30.02 9.84
N ALA A 370 32.51 29.12 9.19
CA ALA A 370 31.93 27.96 8.53
C ALA A 370 31.16 27.09 9.54
N ALA A 371 30.09 26.44 9.07
CA ALA A 371 29.33 25.50 9.89
C ALA A 371 30.27 24.44 10.50
N PRO A 372 30.03 24.02 11.76
CA PRO A 372 30.91 23.06 12.44
C PRO A 372 30.97 21.76 11.63
N THR A 373 32.19 21.39 11.21
CA THR A 373 32.46 20.10 10.59
C THR A 373 32.49 19.03 11.66
N PHE A 374 31.57 18.06 11.58
CA PHE A 374 31.57 16.91 12.48
C PHE A 374 32.49 15.83 11.95
N GLU A 375 33.30 15.26 12.85
CA GLU A 375 33.97 13.99 12.59
C GLU A 375 32.93 12.86 12.57
N GLN A 376 33.13 11.87 11.72
CA GLN A 376 32.19 10.76 11.60
C GLN A 376 32.21 9.88 12.86
N PRO A 377 31.03 9.50 13.40
CA PRO A 377 30.93 8.58 14.52
C PRO A 377 31.62 7.26 14.22
N ARG A 378 32.32 6.70 15.20
CA ARG A 378 32.70 5.28 15.14
C ARG A 378 31.46 4.40 15.37
N MET A 379 31.04 3.69 14.32
CA MET A 379 29.91 2.76 14.33
C MET A 379 30.36 1.38 14.80
N THR A 380 30.62 1.21 16.11
CA THR A 380 30.93 -0.11 16.67
C THR A 380 29.68 -0.98 16.76
N MET A 381 29.85 -2.30 16.67
CA MET A 381 28.71 -3.23 16.76
C MET A 381 27.92 -3.13 18.07
N GLU A 382 28.61 -2.94 19.20
CA GLU A 382 27.96 -2.75 20.50
C GLU A 382 27.01 -1.54 20.47
N LYS A 383 27.48 -0.42 19.90
CA LYS A 383 26.69 0.80 19.76
C LYS A 383 25.49 0.58 18.83
N LEU A 384 25.68 -0.08 17.69
CA LEU A 384 24.60 -0.38 16.74
C LEU A 384 23.54 -1.31 17.36
N LEU A 385 23.95 -2.29 18.16
CA LEU A 385 23.03 -3.20 18.85
C LEU A 385 22.28 -2.49 19.99
N GLU A 386 22.95 -1.62 20.74
CA GLU A 386 22.34 -0.82 21.80
C GLU A 386 21.23 0.08 21.23
N TYR A 387 21.54 0.90 20.23
CA TYR A 387 20.54 1.77 19.58
C TYR A 387 19.48 0.96 18.83
N GLY A 388 19.85 -0.18 18.23
CA GLY A 388 18.90 -1.06 17.57
C GLY A 388 17.83 -1.56 18.54
N ASN A 389 18.24 -2.06 19.70
CA ASN A 389 17.33 -2.50 20.75
C ASN A 389 16.49 -1.35 21.32
N MET A 390 17.09 -0.16 21.49
CA MET A 390 16.38 1.03 21.93
C MET A 390 15.26 1.42 20.96
N ILE A 391 15.52 1.46 19.65
CA ILE A 391 14.51 1.78 18.63
C ILE A 391 13.41 0.70 18.61
N VAL A 392 13.75 -0.58 18.76
CA VAL A 392 12.76 -1.66 18.84
C VAL A 392 11.86 -1.48 20.06
N GLN A 393 12.42 -1.14 21.21
CA GLN A 393 11.64 -0.85 22.43
C GLN A 393 10.74 0.37 22.24
N GLU A 394 11.23 1.44 21.59
CA GLU A 394 10.40 2.61 21.24
C GLU A 394 9.22 2.20 20.34
N GLN A 395 9.46 1.41 19.29
CA GLN A 395 8.42 0.91 18.40
C GLN A 395 7.38 0.05 19.14
N GLU A 396 7.82 -0.86 20.02
CA GLU A 396 6.93 -1.67 20.86
C GLU A 396 6.09 -0.80 21.79
N ASN A 397 6.69 0.21 22.41
CA ASN A 397 5.98 1.12 23.31
C ASN A 397 4.92 1.92 22.58
N VAL A 398 5.21 2.44 21.38
CA VAL A 398 4.20 3.11 20.54
C VAL A 398 3.05 2.17 20.21
N LYS A 399 3.34 0.92 19.83
CA LYS A 399 2.30 -0.10 19.57
C LYS A 399 1.47 -0.40 20.82
N ARG A 400 2.09 -0.52 22.00
CA ARG A 400 1.39 -0.74 23.28
C ARG A 400 0.47 0.42 23.62
N VAL A 401 0.93 1.67 23.48
CA VAL A 401 0.13 2.88 23.73
C VAL A 401 -1.05 2.95 22.76
N GLN A 402 -0.82 2.77 21.46
CA GLN A 402 -1.91 2.76 20.46
C GLN A 402 -2.94 1.65 20.72
N LEU A 403 -2.49 0.48 21.17
CA LEU A 403 -3.38 -0.62 21.52
C LEU A 403 -4.21 -0.28 22.77
N ALA A 404 -3.57 0.28 23.81
CA ALA A 404 -4.24 0.70 25.03
C ALA A 404 -5.28 1.81 24.75
N ASP A 405 -4.93 2.81 23.94
CA ASP A 405 -5.84 3.89 23.54
C ASP A 405 -7.05 3.34 22.78
N LYS A 406 -6.86 2.35 21.89
CA LYS A 406 -7.97 1.68 21.19
C LYS A 406 -8.90 0.98 22.18
N TYR A 407 -8.37 0.19 23.10
CA TYR A 407 -9.18 -0.48 24.12
C TYR A 407 -9.95 0.51 25.00
N LEU A 408 -9.32 1.62 25.42
CA LEU A 408 -10.00 2.66 26.19
C LEU A 408 -11.07 3.38 25.37
N SER A 409 -10.84 3.64 24.09
CA SER A 409 -11.83 4.26 23.20
C SER A 409 -13.03 3.35 22.93
N GLU A 410 -12.81 2.05 22.77
CA GLU A 410 -13.87 1.05 22.59
C GLU A 410 -14.64 0.81 23.90
N ALA A 411 -13.95 0.82 25.05
CA ALA A 411 -14.58 0.77 26.36
C ALA A 411 -15.42 2.02 26.64
N ALA A 412 -14.91 3.22 26.32
CA ALA A 412 -15.66 4.47 26.46
C ALA A 412 -16.86 4.55 25.50
N LEU A 413 -16.77 3.98 24.28
CA LEU A 413 -17.92 3.85 23.38
C LEU A 413 -18.93 2.80 23.88
N GLY A 414 -18.46 1.74 24.56
CA GLY A 414 -19.30 0.77 25.25
C GLY A 414 -20.08 1.40 26.40
N GLU A 415 -19.40 2.14 27.27
CA GLU A 415 -20.01 2.87 28.39
C GLU A 415 -20.94 4.00 27.90
N ALA A 416 -20.58 4.74 26.85
CA ALA A 416 -21.44 5.77 26.27
C ALA A 416 -22.73 5.19 25.66
N ASN A 417 -22.67 3.98 25.09
CA ASN A 417 -23.86 3.27 24.62
C ASN A 417 -24.70 2.75 25.79
N GLU A 418 -24.08 2.25 26.86
CA GLU A 418 -24.80 1.84 28.08
C GLU A 418 -25.48 3.04 28.77
N ASP A 419 -24.80 4.19 28.88
CA ASP A 419 -25.36 5.43 29.42
C ASP A 419 -26.47 6.00 28.52
N ALA A 420 -26.34 5.92 27.20
CA ALA A 420 -27.40 6.31 26.26
C ALA A 420 -28.64 5.38 26.35
N ILE A 421 -28.42 4.09 26.60
CA ILE A 421 -29.49 3.10 26.81
C ILE A 421 -30.16 3.33 28.18
N GLN A 422 -29.40 3.66 29.23
CA GLN A 422 -29.93 3.92 30.57
C GLN A 422 -30.64 5.28 30.69
N SER A 423 -30.18 6.31 29.97
CA SER A 423 -30.78 7.66 29.97
C SER A 423 -32.00 7.79 29.04
N GLY A 424 -32.32 6.76 28.25
CA GLY A 424 -33.54 6.71 27.44
C GLY A 424 -33.58 7.66 26.25
N ASN A 425 -32.48 8.35 25.93
CA ASN A 425 -32.40 9.34 24.84
C ASN A 425 -31.97 8.72 23.51
N PHE A 426 -32.51 7.56 23.15
CA PHE A 426 -32.30 6.98 21.82
C PHE A 426 -33.30 7.60 20.83
N TYR A 427 -32.94 8.72 20.21
CA TYR A 427 -33.68 9.27 19.07
C TYR A 427 -33.23 8.54 17.79
N GLY A 428 -34.14 7.73 17.23
CA GLY A 428 -34.04 7.16 15.89
C GLY A 428 -34.61 8.07 14.82
#